data_AF-A0A5P2UKE7-F1
#
_entry.id   AF-A0A5P2UKE7-F1
#
_cell.length_a   1.000
_cell.length_b   1.000
_cell.length_c   1.000
_cell.angle_alpha   90.00
_cell.angle_beta   90.00
_cell.angle_gamma   90.00
#
_symmetry.space_group_name_H-M   'P 1'
#
loop_
_entity.id
_entity.type
_entity.pdbx_description
1 polymer ?
#
loop_
_entity_poly.entity_id
_entity_poly.type
_entity_poly.pdbx_seq_one_letter_code
_entity_poly.pdbx_strand_id
1 'polypeptide(L)'
;MPIAELQVYSVEEADVTGGVCVVRCVGGTAHTGQVYAAGELRLGLRRIERYGRPVASLGAGHVGRVHLTGAVVALLSRGQVLTSVPPDGHSLELLEQWLATGPPLDEEPRPRSLHTLAAARMRDERAPDGIRLRWGRVALAAALRRADAEGADEPSRGAELVAVRGYLLREFGPGRGGDPAALCREVLALLGSTPEAALAEAGAWRELPRPRILHLRRIKHLLPWLALVRPHLADDDPLASAADAWEAVRPRLP
;
A
#
# COMPACT_ATOMS: atom_id res chain seq x y z
N MET A 1 1.71 5.09 -1.27
CA MET A 1 1.88 6.20 -0.30
C MET A 1 3.28 6.05 0.27
N PRO A 2 4.05 7.13 0.46
CA PRO A 2 5.38 7.02 1.05
C PRO A 2 5.30 6.56 2.52
N ILE A 3 6.39 6.01 3.05
CA ILE A 3 6.49 5.59 4.46
C ILE A 3 6.38 6.83 5.34
N ALA A 4 5.63 6.73 6.43
CA ALA A 4 5.58 7.80 7.41
C ALA A 4 6.96 7.95 8.08
N GLU A 5 7.59 9.10 7.87
CA GLU A 5 8.85 9.49 8.49
C GLU A 5 8.61 10.79 9.27
N LEU A 6 8.98 10.79 10.55
CA LEU A 6 8.84 11.93 11.43
C LEU A 6 10.24 12.43 11.84
N GLN A 7 10.62 13.61 11.38
CA GLN A 7 11.84 14.26 11.85
C GLN A 7 11.54 15.03 13.14
N VAL A 8 12.27 14.74 14.21
CA VAL A 8 12.16 15.43 15.50
C VAL A 8 12.74 16.83 15.40
N TYR A 9 11.96 17.86 15.76
CA TYR A 9 12.46 19.22 15.92
C TYR A 9 12.79 19.55 17.37
N SER A 10 11.90 19.19 18.29
CA SER A 10 12.09 19.36 19.73
C SER A 10 11.37 18.24 20.49
N VAL A 11 11.90 17.93 21.66
CA VAL A 11 11.22 17.14 22.69
C VAL A 11 10.75 18.14 23.74
N GLU A 12 9.44 18.31 23.88
CA GLU A 12 8.83 19.28 24.79
C GLU A 12 8.66 18.67 26.19
N GLU A 13 8.24 17.41 26.23
CA GLU A 13 7.97 16.66 27.45
C GLU A 13 8.47 15.23 27.25
N ALA A 14 9.10 14.63 28.26
CA ALA A 14 9.46 13.22 28.25
C ALA A 14 9.50 12.66 29.67
N ASP A 15 8.92 11.47 29.84
CA ASP A 15 8.92 10.69 31.07
C ASP A 15 9.12 9.19 30.77
N VAL A 16 9.00 8.35 31.80
CA VAL A 16 9.18 6.90 31.68
C VAL A 16 8.08 6.20 30.85
N THR A 17 6.96 6.87 30.59
CA THR A 17 5.81 6.33 29.84
C THR A 17 5.77 6.80 28.39
N GLY A 18 6.44 7.92 28.08
CA GLY A 18 6.43 8.51 26.75
C GLY A 18 6.82 9.97 26.79
N GLY A 19 6.26 10.74 25.86
CA GLY A 19 6.49 12.18 25.82
C GLY A 19 5.89 12.84 24.60
N VAL A 20 6.15 14.13 24.50
CA VAL A 20 5.64 14.98 23.45
C VAL A 20 6.79 15.55 22.64
N CYS A 21 6.72 15.38 21.33
CA CYS A 21 7.69 15.93 20.40
C CYS A 21 7.01 16.86 19.41
N VAL A 22 7.68 17.94 19.02
CA VAL A 22 7.34 18.66 17.79
C VAL A 22 8.10 17.96 16.66
N VAL A 23 7.37 17.52 15.64
CA VAL A 23 7.93 16.78 14.51
C VAL A 23 7.49 17.38 13.19
N ARG A 24 8.30 17.20 12.16
CA ARG A 24 7.91 17.35 10.77
C ARG A 24 7.69 15.98 10.16
N CYS A 25 6.54 15.77 9.53
CA CYS A 25 6.39 14.63 8.65
C CYS A 25 7.18 14.90 7.37
N VAL A 26 8.27 14.18 7.17
CA VAL A 26 9.20 14.36 6.03
C VAL A 26 8.95 13.35 4.91
N GLY A 27 8.23 12.27 5.22
CA GLY A 27 7.78 11.26 4.27
C GLY A 27 6.43 10.71 4.70
N GLY A 28 5.61 10.30 3.73
CA GLY A 28 4.38 9.55 3.97
C GLY A 28 3.27 10.30 4.70
N THR A 29 2.40 9.53 5.34
CA THR A 29 1.34 10.05 6.22
C THR A 29 1.39 9.29 7.53
N ALA A 30 1.71 10.00 8.61
CA ALA A 30 1.65 9.46 9.96
C ALA A 30 0.20 9.35 10.42
N HIS A 31 -0.13 8.27 11.10
CA HIS A 31 -1.45 8.00 11.68
C HIS A 31 -1.31 7.61 13.15
N THR A 32 -2.26 8.05 13.96
CA THR A 32 -2.39 7.57 15.34
C THR A 32 -2.48 6.04 15.36
N GLY A 33 -1.78 5.41 16.31
CA GLY A 33 -1.67 3.96 16.48
C GLY A 33 -0.48 3.32 15.75
N GLN A 34 0.27 4.06 14.93
CA GLN A 34 1.49 3.56 14.30
C GLN A 34 2.64 3.45 15.30
N VAL A 35 3.56 2.52 15.04
CA VAL A 35 4.84 2.43 15.76
C VAL A 35 5.95 2.95 14.87
N TYR A 36 6.89 3.64 15.50
CA TYR A 36 8.07 4.24 14.90
C TYR A 36 9.32 3.69 15.55
N ALA A 37 10.38 3.52 14.74
CA ALA A 37 11.69 3.13 15.21
C ALA A 37 12.69 4.29 15.11
N ALA A 38 13.57 4.38 16.09
CA ALA A 38 14.70 5.29 16.17
C ALA A 38 15.96 4.47 16.52
N GLY A 39 16.64 3.96 15.49
CA GLY A 39 17.57 2.85 15.67
C GLY A 39 16.81 1.59 16.14
N GLU A 40 17.26 0.98 17.24
CA GLU A 40 16.60 -0.18 17.87
C GLU A 40 15.41 0.20 18.77
N LEU A 41 15.23 1.49 19.05
CA LEU A 41 14.24 1.98 20.02
C LEU A 41 12.87 2.12 19.35
N ARG A 42 11.80 1.72 20.06
CA ARG A 42 10.43 1.75 19.54
C ARG A 42 9.53 2.72 20.29
N LEU A 43 8.69 3.40 19.51
CA LEU A 43 7.86 4.51 19.94
C LEU A 43 6.46 4.35 19.36
N GLY A 44 5.44 4.34 20.20
CA GLY A 44 4.04 4.30 19.75
C GLY A 44 3.48 5.70 19.54
N LEU A 45 2.92 6.00 18.36
CA LEU A 45 2.29 7.29 18.09
C LEU A 45 0.85 7.30 18.62
N ARG A 46 0.63 7.91 19.79
CA ARG A 46 -0.66 7.89 20.49
C ARG A 46 -1.61 9.02 20.07
N ARG A 47 -1.06 10.18 19.70
CA ARG A 47 -1.87 11.35 19.32
C ARG A 47 -1.08 12.27 18.41
N ILE A 48 -1.79 12.92 17.50
CA ILE A 48 -1.25 13.95 16.61
C ILE A 48 -2.06 15.23 16.82
N GLU A 49 -1.37 16.35 16.91
CA GLU A 49 -1.96 17.68 17.01
C GLU A 49 -1.37 18.62 15.96
N ARG A 50 -2.24 19.41 15.33
CA ARG A 50 -1.85 20.45 14.38
C ARG A 50 -2.54 21.74 14.77
N TYR A 51 -1.76 22.80 14.98
CA TYR A 51 -2.24 24.11 15.46
C TYR A 51 -3.15 23.99 16.70
N GLY A 52 -2.74 23.16 17.67
CA GLY A 52 -3.47 22.92 18.92
C GLY A 52 -4.73 22.06 18.82
N ARG A 53 -5.06 21.51 17.64
CA ARG A 53 -6.23 20.62 17.46
C ARG A 53 -5.81 19.17 17.21
N PRO A 54 -6.46 18.18 17.83
CA PRO A 54 -6.20 16.78 17.56
C PRO A 54 -6.61 16.42 16.12
N VAL A 55 -5.77 15.68 15.43
CA VAL A 55 -6.01 15.17 14.07
C VAL A 55 -5.70 13.68 14.01
N ALA A 56 -6.34 12.96 13.10
CA ALA A 56 -6.10 11.51 12.93
C ALA A 56 -4.82 11.20 12.14
N SER A 57 -4.27 12.19 11.42
CA SER A 57 -3.10 12.00 10.57
C SER A 57 -2.27 13.26 10.35
N LEU A 58 -0.99 13.09 10.02
CA LEU A 58 -0.05 14.14 9.63
C LEU A 58 0.64 13.72 8.33
N GLY A 59 0.34 14.43 7.23
CA GLY A 59 0.96 14.16 5.93
C GLY A 59 2.31 14.85 5.76
N ALA A 60 3.12 14.36 4.82
CA ALA A 60 4.42 14.92 4.48
C ALA A 60 4.36 16.44 4.23
N GLY A 61 5.43 17.13 4.62
CA GLY A 61 5.56 18.58 4.57
C GLY A 61 4.93 19.32 5.76
N HIS A 62 4.11 18.66 6.58
CA HIS A 62 3.45 19.29 7.72
C HIS A 62 4.22 19.09 9.01
N VAL A 63 4.14 20.12 9.87
CA VAL A 63 4.64 20.09 11.25
C VAL A 63 3.48 19.88 12.20
N GLY A 64 3.68 19.07 13.22
CA GLY A 64 2.69 18.79 14.25
C GLY A 64 3.35 18.43 15.58
N ARG A 65 2.56 18.54 16.65
CA ARG A 65 2.92 18.05 17.98
C ARG A 65 2.41 16.61 18.08
N VAL A 66 3.31 15.66 18.34
CA VAL A 66 2.97 14.24 18.45
C VAL A 66 3.22 13.75 19.85
N HIS A 67 2.32 12.89 20.33
CA HIS A 67 2.46 12.20 21.61
C HIS A 67 2.95 10.79 21.33
N LEU A 68 4.14 10.49 21.82
CA LEU A 68 4.81 9.22 21.65
C LEU A 68 4.79 8.44 22.97
N THR A 69 4.62 7.13 22.91
CA THR A 69 4.74 6.22 24.06
C THR A 69 6.09 5.50 24.03
N GLY A 70 6.65 5.24 25.20
CA GLY A 70 7.92 4.55 25.40
C GLY A 70 8.94 5.44 26.11
N ALA A 71 9.63 4.91 27.13
CA ALA A 71 10.62 5.63 27.94
C ALA A 71 11.76 6.28 27.12
N VAL A 72 11.93 5.81 25.89
CA VAL A 72 12.99 6.22 24.97
C VAL A 72 12.74 7.59 24.31
N VAL A 73 11.57 8.21 24.52
CA VAL A 73 11.29 9.58 24.03
C VAL A 73 12.31 10.58 24.57
N ALA A 74 12.76 10.42 25.82
CA ALA A 74 13.76 11.28 26.43
C ALA A 74 15.13 11.21 25.73
N LEU A 75 15.39 10.16 24.97
CA LEU A 75 16.65 9.94 24.24
C LEU A 75 16.61 10.53 22.82
N LEU A 76 15.45 11.02 22.37
CA LEU A 76 15.30 11.58 21.04
C LEU A 76 16.05 12.90 20.91
N SER A 77 16.78 13.03 19.80
CA SER A 77 17.55 14.23 19.50
C SER A 77 16.94 15.02 18.34
N ARG A 78 17.12 16.35 18.36
CA ARG A 78 16.73 17.21 17.23
C ARG A 78 17.41 16.72 15.95
N GLY A 79 16.63 16.65 14.88
CA GLY A 79 17.04 16.18 13.56
C GLY A 79 16.90 14.68 13.34
N GLN A 80 16.70 13.88 14.41
CA GLN A 80 16.52 12.44 14.30
C GLN A 80 15.25 12.09 13.52
N VAL A 81 15.36 11.12 12.61
CA VAL A 81 14.22 10.65 11.80
C VAL A 81 13.69 9.35 12.38
N LEU A 82 12.42 9.37 12.75
CA LEU A 82 11.67 8.21 13.20
C LEU A 82 11.00 7.57 11.98
N THR A 83 11.21 6.27 11.77
CA THR A 83 10.64 5.56 10.61
C THR A 83 9.53 4.63 11.06
N SER A 84 8.38 4.65 10.39
CA SER A 84 7.30 3.71 10.71
C SER A 84 7.72 2.25 10.48
N VAL A 85 7.33 1.39 11.43
CA VAL A 85 7.60 -0.06 11.50
C VAL A 85 6.33 -0.82 11.90
N PRO A 86 6.27 -2.16 11.77
CA PRO A 86 5.13 -2.92 12.27
C PRO A 86 4.96 -2.70 13.78
N PRO A 87 3.73 -2.64 14.29
CA PRO A 87 3.48 -2.45 15.72
C PRO A 87 4.14 -3.54 16.58
N ASP A 88 4.14 -4.76 16.07
CA ASP A 88 4.62 -5.96 16.77
C ASP A 88 6.14 -6.19 16.54
N GLY A 89 6.79 -5.25 15.85
CA GLY A 89 8.23 -5.12 15.93
C GLY A 89 9.07 -6.08 15.09
N HIS A 90 8.50 -6.65 14.04
CA HIS A 90 9.18 -7.61 13.18
C HIS A 90 10.11 -6.95 12.16
N SER A 91 11.31 -7.54 11.96
CA SER A 91 12.22 -7.17 10.86
C SER A 91 11.69 -7.67 9.52
N LEU A 92 12.23 -7.16 8.42
CA LEU A 92 11.85 -7.65 7.09
C LEU A 92 12.18 -9.14 6.92
N GLU A 93 13.36 -9.56 7.38
CA GLU A 93 13.81 -10.96 7.35
C GLU A 93 12.84 -11.87 8.11
N LEU A 94 12.43 -11.44 9.30
CA LEU A 94 11.51 -12.19 10.15
C LEU A 94 10.11 -12.27 9.52
N LEU A 95 9.62 -11.17 8.94
CA LEU A 95 8.37 -11.14 8.20
C LEU A 95 8.40 -12.08 6.99
N GLU A 96 9.48 -12.08 6.21
CA GLU A 96 9.61 -12.99 5.07
C GLU A 96 9.68 -14.46 5.51
N GLN A 97 10.42 -14.77 6.58
CA GLN A 97 10.51 -16.13 7.11
C GLN A 97 9.14 -16.61 7.60
N TRP A 98 8.41 -15.79 8.35
CA TRP A 98 7.06 -16.08 8.82
C TRP A 98 6.10 -16.33 7.66
N LEU A 99 6.11 -15.44 6.66
CA LEU A 99 5.25 -15.59 5.47
C LEU A 99 5.56 -16.85 4.66
N ALA A 100 6.83 -17.29 4.63
CA ALA A 100 7.26 -18.48 3.90
C ALA A 100 6.97 -19.79 4.65
N THR A 101 7.11 -19.80 5.98
CA THR A 101 7.10 -21.04 6.77
C THR A 101 5.74 -21.34 7.39
N GLY A 102 4.93 -20.31 7.68
CA GLY A 102 3.59 -20.48 8.24
C GLY A 102 3.44 -20.74 9.75
N PRO A 103 4.45 -21.09 10.58
CA PRO A 103 4.23 -21.06 12.02
C PRO A 103 4.02 -19.60 12.44
N PRO A 104 3.08 -19.31 13.35
CA PRO A 104 2.79 -17.96 13.78
C PRO A 104 4.03 -17.33 14.44
N LEU A 105 4.21 -16.03 14.22
CA LEU A 105 5.09 -15.23 15.07
C LEU A 105 4.49 -15.22 16.48
N ASP A 106 5.35 -15.03 17.49
CA ASP A 106 4.90 -14.87 18.89
C ASP A 106 3.81 -13.78 19.01
N GLU A 107 3.89 -12.75 18.18
CA GLU A 107 2.84 -11.76 17.97
C GLU A 107 2.68 -11.47 16.47
N GLU A 108 1.60 -11.97 15.84
CA GLU A 108 1.40 -11.73 14.41
C GLU A 108 1.10 -10.25 14.09
N PRO A 109 1.78 -9.65 13.08
CA PRO A 109 1.47 -8.33 12.58
C PRO A 109 -0.01 -8.13 12.29
N ARG A 110 -0.61 -7.05 12.81
CA ARG A 110 -1.96 -6.66 12.40
C ARG A 110 -2.03 -6.52 10.86
N PRO A 111 -2.91 -7.25 10.15
CA PRO A 111 -2.86 -7.36 8.68
C PRO A 111 -2.90 -6.01 7.96
N ARG A 112 -3.77 -5.09 8.39
CA ARG A 112 -3.88 -3.74 7.81
C ARG A 112 -2.61 -2.90 7.99
N SER A 113 -2.00 -2.96 9.17
CA SER A 113 -0.76 -2.23 9.48
C SER A 113 0.40 -2.77 8.65
N LEU A 114 0.52 -4.10 8.56
CA LEU A 114 1.52 -4.76 7.74
C LEU A 114 1.35 -4.41 6.26
N HIS A 115 0.12 -4.49 5.73
CA HIS A 115 -0.15 -4.13 4.33
C HIS A 115 0.24 -2.68 4.04
N THR A 116 -0.16 -1.74 4.90
CA THR A 116 0.17 -0.31 4.74
C THR A 116 1.69 -0.08 4.74
N LEU A 117 2.40 -0.70 5.68
CA LEU A 117 3.85 -0.59 5.76
C LEU A 117 4.53 -1.20 4.52
N ALA A 118 4.15 -2.41 4.13
CA ALA A 118 4.77 -3.11 3.02
C ALA A 118 4.53 -2.38 1.68
N ALA A 119 3.31 -1.88 1.46
CA ALA A 119 2.97 -1.08 0.29
C ALA A 119 3.74 0.26 0.25
N ALA A 120 4.07 0.82 1.41
CA ALA A 120 4.90 2.02 1.49
C ALA A 120 6.38 1.69 1.23
N ARG A 121 6.90 0.62 1.83
CA ARG A 121 8.30 0.20 1.73
C ARG A 121 8.69 -0.31 0.35
N MET A 122 7.79 -0.98 -0.37
CA MET A 122 8.05 -1.36 -1.75
C MET A 122 8.12 -0.15 -2.70
N ARG A 123 7.55 1.00 -2.28
CA ARG A 123 7.50 2.28 -3.02
C ARG A 123 8.55 3.28 -2.59
N ASP A 124 9.43 2.92 -1.68
CA ASP A 124 10.50 3.79 -1.24
C ASP A 124 11.67 3.75 -2.23
N GLU A 125 11.74 4.78 -3.08
CA GLU A 125 12.79 4.94 -4.10
C GLU A 125 14.19 5.14 -3.51
N ARG A 126 14.31 5.42 -2.21
CA ARG A 126 15.61 5.51 -1.52
C ARG A 126 16.16 4.15 -1.15
N ALA A 127 15.32 3.12 -1.10
CA ALA A 127 15.74 1.77 -0.77
C ALA A 127 16.28 1.04 -2.03
N PRO A 128 17.28 0.15 -1.88
CA PRO A 128 17.74 -0.67 -2.99
C PRO A 128 16.61 -1.52 -3.59
N ASP A 129 16.60 -1.73 -4.91
CA ASP A 129 15.57 -2.52 -5.61
C ASP A 129 15.36 -3.92 -5.02
N GLY A 130 16.44 -4.58 -4.61
CA GLY A 130 16.36 -5.89 -3.96
C GLY A 130 15.51 -5.86 -2.68
N ILE A 131 15.63 -4.80 -1.88
CA ILE A 131 14.82 -4.59 -0.67
C ILE A 131 13.38 -4.24 -1.02
N ARG A 132 13.16 -3.39 -2.03
CA ARG A 132 11.82 -3.02 -2.50
C ARG A 132 11.04 -4.22 -3.03
N LEU A 133 11.71 -5.12 -3.76
CA LEU A 133 11.14 -6.39 -4.23
C LEU A 133 10.75 -7.33 -3.09
N ARG A 134 11.60 -7.44 -2.05
CA ARG A 134 11.29 -8.18 -0.81
C ARG A 134 10.01 -7.64 -0.16
N TRP A 135 9.93 -6.32 0.01
CA TRP A 135 8.71 -5.67 0.51
C TRP A 135 7.49 -5.85 -0.41
N GLY A 136 7.70 -5.97 -1.73
CA GLY A 136 6.64 -6.33 -2.67
C GLY A 136 6.01 -7.69 -2.37
N ARG A 137 6.82 -8.70 -2.04
CA ARG A 137 6.31 -10.02 -1.62
C ARG A 137 5.55 -9.95 -0.31
N VAL A 138 6.07 -9.19 0.66
CA VAL A 138 5.37 -8.93 1.93
C VAL A 138 4.04 -8.22 1.66
N ALA A 139 3.99 -7.25 0.75
CA ALA A 139 2.77 -6.53 0.40
C ALA A 139 1.71 -7.44 -0.21
N LEU A 140 2.09 -8.38 -1.10
CA LEU A 140 1.17 -9.37 -1.65
C LEU A 140 0.59 -10.28 -0.57
N ALA A 141 1.44 -10.83 0.30
CA ALA A 141 0.99 -11.71 1.35
C ALA A 141 0.15 -10.98 2.42
N ALA A 142 0.51 -9.73 2.74
CA ALA A 142 -0.24 -8.88 3.65
C ALA A 142 -1.60 -8.49 3.07
N ALA A 143 -1.70 -8.23 1.77
CA ALA A 143 -2.97 -7.99 1.09
C ALA A 143 -3.91 -9.20 1.18
N LEU A 144 -3.39 -10.42 0.99
CA LEU A 144 -4.16 -11.66 1.17
C LEU A 144 -4.67 -11.80 2.60
N ARG A 145 -3.77 -11.75 3.60
CA ARG A 145 -4.15 -11.88 5.01
C ARG A 145 -5.13 -10.79 5.45
N ARG A 146 -4.96 -9.57 4.94
CA ARG A 146 -5.87 -8.46 5.21
C ARG A 146 -7.25 -8.71 4.60
N ALA A 147 -7.32 -9.18 3.36
CA ALA A 147 -8.59 -9.52 2.72
C ALA A 147 -9.34 -10.59 3.51
N ASP A 148 -8.63 -11.64 3.95
CA ASP A 148 -9.22 -12.72 4.75
C ASP A 148 -9.71 -12.20 6.12
N ALA A 149 -8.89 -11.40 6.82
CA ALA A 149 -9.24 -10.84 8.13
C ALA A 149 -10.37 -9.80 8.08
N GLU A 150 -10.50 -9.05 7.00
CA GLU A 150 -11.53 -8.02 6.80
C GLU A 150 -12.79 -8.57 6.10
N GLY A 151 -12.81 -9.83 5.69
CA GLY A 151 -13.92 -10.43 4.95
C GLY A 151 -14.16 -9.75 3.60
N ALA A 152 -13.10 -9.33 2.92
CA ALA A 152 -13.20 -8.62 1.65
C ALA A 152 -13.79 -9.51 0.55
N ASP A 153 -14.62 -8.94 -0.33
CA ASP A 153 -15.13 -9.63 -1.50
C ASP A 153 -14.02 -9.92 -2.52
N GLU A 154 -14.20 -10.99 -3.31
CA GLU A 154 -13.21 -11.46 -4.27
C GLU A 154 -12.74 -10.38 -5.27
N PRO A 155 -13.62 -9.55 -5.84
CA PRO A 155 -13.19 -8.41 -6.66
C PRO A 155 -12.31 -7.39 -5.93
N SER A 156 -12.63 -7.06 -4.67
CA SER A 156 -11.84 -6.11 -3.87
C SER A 156 -10.46 -6.69 -3.54
N ARG A 157 -10.40 -7.97 -3.15
CA ARG A 157 -9.16 -8.72 -2.93
C ARG A 157 -8.31 -8.73 -4.20
N GLY A 158 -8.88 -9.13 -5.34
CA GLY A 158 -8.16 -9.21 -6.61
C GLY A 158 -7.64 -7.86 -7.09
N ALA A 159 -8.41 -6.78 -6.94
CA ALA A 159 -7.98 -5.44 -7.32
C ALA A 159 -6.75 -4.97 -6.51
N GLU A 160 -6.68 -5.31 -5.22
CA GLU A 160 -5.53 -4.99 -4.37
C GLU A 160 -4.27 -5.76 -4.82
N LEU A 161 -4.41 -7.06 -5.11
CA LEU A 161 -3.32 -7.89 -5.60
C LEU A 161 -2.79 -7.42 -6.97
N VAL A 162 -3.69 -7.13 -7.90
CA VAL A 162 -3.35 -6.58 -9.21
C VAL A 162 -2.62 -5.25 -9.07
N ALA A 163 -3.05 -4.37 -8.16
CA ALA A 163 -2.37 -3.09 -7.94
C ALA A 163 -0.93 -3.26 -7.41
N VAL A 164 -0.69 -4.26 -6.55
CA VAL A 164 0.66 -4.58 -6.06
C VAL A 164 1.51 -5.19 -7.17
N ARG A 165 1.01 -6.22 -7.88
CA ARG A 165 1.73 -6.87 -8.98
C ARG A 165 2.02 -5.92 -10.13
N GLY A 166 1.03 -5.12 -10.54
CA GLY A 166 1.17 -4.10 -11.57
C GLY A 166 2.19 -3.04 -11.19
N TYR A 167 2.25 -2.64 -9.91
CA TYR A 167 3.33 -1.78 -9.44
C TYR A 167 4.71 -2.44 -9.59
N LEU A 168 4.88 -3.69 -9.14
CA LEU A 168 6.15 -4.40 -9.23
C LEU A 168 6.60 -4.58 -10.67
N LEU A 169 5.69 -4.93 -11.57
CA LEU A 169 6.00 -5.09 -12.99
C LEU A 169 6.38 -3.76 -13.65
N ARG A 170 5.65 -2.68 -13.35
CA ARG A 170 5.96 -1.35 -13.89
C ARG A 170 7.35 -0.87 -13.45
N GLU A 171 7.70 -1.13 -12.20
CA GLU A 171 8.94 -0.61 -11.60
C GLU A 171 10.16 -1.46 -11.94
N PHE A 172 10.02 -2.79 -11.90
CA PHE A 172 11.16 -3.72 -11.99
C PHE A 172 11.16 -4.53 -13.30
N GLY A 173 10.19 -4.29 -14.18
CA GLY A 173 10.05 -4.95 -15.48
C GLY A 173 9.66 -6.43 -15.40
N PRO A 174 9.47 -7.07 -16.57
CA PRO A 174 9.25 -8.51 -16.67
C PRO A 174 10.37 -9.33 -16.01
N GLY A 175 10.02 -10.48 -15.43
CA GLY A 175 10.96 -11.34 -14.71
C GLY A 175 11.06 -10.93 -13.24
N ARG A 176 11.85 -9.88 -12.93
CA ARG A 176 12.05 -9.43 -11.52
C ARG A 176 10.76 -8.89 -10.90
N GLY A 177 10.01 -8.08 -11.66
CA GLY A 177 8.75 -7.48 -11.21
C GLY A 177 7.52 -8.38 -11.36
N GLY A 178 7.65 -9.48 -12.12
CA GLY A 178 6.59 -10.46 -12.33
C GLY A 178 6.43 -10.89 -13.78
N ASP A 179 5.38 -11.67 -14.04
CA ASP A 179 4.99 -12.15 -15.36
C ASP A 179 3.84 -11.27 -15.93
N PRO A 180 4.08 -10.53 -17.05
CA PRO A 180 3.04 -9.76 -17.73
C PRO A 180 1.80 -10.57 -18.12
N ALA A 181 1.97 -11.81 -18.59
CA ALA A 181 0.87 -12.65 -19.04
C ALA A 181 0.01 -13.13 -17.86
N ALA A 182 0.64 -13.45 -16.72
CA ALA A 182 -0.09 -13.74 -15.49
C ALA A 182 -0.92 -12.54 -15.01
N LEU A 183 -0.32 -11.34 -14.97
CA LEU A 183 -1.04 -10.13 -14.57
C LEU A 183 -2.20 -9.81 -15.55
N CYS A 184 -2.00 -9.99 -16.86
CA CYS A 184 -3.04 -9.82 -17.86
C CYS A 184 -4.25 -10.73 -17.57
N ARG A 185 -4.01 -12.03 -17.36
CA ARG A 185 -5.06 -13.00 -17.04
C ARG A 185 -5.81 -12.65 -15.76
N GLU A 186 -5.10 -12.24 -14.72
CA GLU A 186 -5.71 -11.83 -13.45
C GLU A 186 -6.60 -10.59 -13.63
N VAL A 187 -6.12 -9.58 -14.36
CA VAL A 187 -6.92 -8.38 -14.63
C VAL A 187 -8.18 -8.75 -15.42
N LEU A 188 -8.05 -9.52 -16.51
CA LEU A 188 -9.19 -9.96 -17.32
C LEU A 188 -10.22 -10.75 -16.51
N ALA A 189 -9.78 -11.63 -15.62
CA ALA A 189 -10.66 -12.38 -14.72
C ALA A 189 -11.47 -11.46 -13.79
N LEU A 190 -10.89 -10.33 -13.36
CA LEU A 190 -11.56 -9.36 -12.48
C LEU A 190 -12.56 -8.45 -13.20
N LEU A 191 -12.46 -8.29 -14.51
CA LEU A 191 -13.38 -7.43 -15.27
C LEU A 191 -14.81 -7.99 -15.27
N GLY A 192 -14.96 -9.32 -15.20
CA GLY A 192 -16.26 -9.99 -15.01
C GLY A 192 -17.31 -9.70 -16.08
N SER A 193 -16.91 -9.14 -17.23
CA SER A 193 -17.74 -8.76 -18.37
C SER A 193 -16.92 -8.84 -19.65
N THR A 194 -17.56 -8.67 -20.81
CA THR A 194 -16.85 -8.52 -22.10
C THR A 194 -16.73 -7.04 -22.47
N PRO A 195 -15.78 -6.67 -23.35
CA PRO A 195 -15.67 -5.29 -23.86
C PRO A 195 -17.00 -4.77 -24.43
N GLU A 196 -17.72 -5.60 -25.19
CA GLU A 196 -18.99 -5.22 -25.85
C GLU A 196 -20.08 -4.95 -24.82
N ALA A 197 -20.21 -5.80 -23.80
CA ALA A 197 -21.18 -5.63 -22.73
C ALA A 197 -20.88 -4.36 -21.91
N ALA A 198 -19.62 -4.14 -21.56
CA ALA A 198 -19.20 -2.95 -20.83
C ALA A 198 -19.43 -1.66 -21.64
N LEU A 199 -19.19 -1.71 -22.96
CA LEU A 199 -19.44 -0.58 -23.87
C LEU A 199 -20.93 -0.26 -23.99
N ALA A 200 -21.78 -1.28 -24.12
CA ALA A 200 -23.24 -1.10 -24.18
C ALA A 200 -23.78 -0.44 -22.91
N GLU A 201 -23.34 -0.90 -21.73
CA GLU A 201 -23.69 -0.29 -20.45
C GLU A 201 -23.14 1.13 -20.29
N ALA A 202 -21.92 1.37 -20.77
CA ALA A 202 -21.31 2.68 -20.72
C ALA A 202 -22.09 3.74 -21.51
N GLY A 203 -22.80 3.35 -22.58
CA GLY A 203 -23.63 4.26 -23.38
C GLY A 203 -24.75 4.92 -22.57
N ALA A 204 -25.33 4.21 -21.60
CA ALA A 204 -26.43 4.67 -20.77
C ALA A 204 -26.07 4.71 -19.27
N TRP A 205 -24.79 4.89 -18.92
CA TRP A 205 -24.32 4.67 -17.55
C TRP A 205 -25.02 5.52 -16.49
N ARG A 206 -25.54 6.70 -16.86
CA ARG A 206 -26.27 7.61 -15.94
C ARG A 206 -27.61 7.04 -15.49
N GLU A 207 -28.18 6.13 -16.27
CA GLU A 207 -29.47 5.49 -16.01
C GLU A 207 -29.30 4.17 -15.23
N LEU A 208 -28.06 3.69 -15.09
CA LEU A 208 -27.77 2.44 -14.41
C LEU A 208 -27.88 2.57 -12.88
N PRO A 209 -28.26 1.50 -12.18
CA PRO A 209 -28.15 1.43 -10.72
C PRO A 209 -26.71 1.68 -10.25
N ARG A 210 -26.58 2.35 -9.09
CA ARG A 210 -25.27 2.69 -8.49
C ARG A 210 -24.27 1.52 -8.47
N PRO A 211 -24.63 0.26 -8.14
CA PRO A 211 -23.68 -0.86 -8.18
C PRO A 211 -23.06 -1.11 -9.56
N ARG A 212 -23.82 -0.95 -10.66
CA ARG A 212 -23.32 -1.11 -12.03
C ARG A 212 -22.37 0.03 -12.41
N ILE A 213 -22.69 1.27 -12.02
CA ILE A 213 -21.78 2.41 -12.24
C ILE A 213 -20.44 2.17 -11.53
N LEU A 214 -20.47 1.69 -10.27
CA LEU A 214 -19.26 1.36 -9.53
C LEU A 214 -18.47 0.22 -10.18
N HIS A 215 -19.16 -0.78 -10.75
CA HIS A 215 -18.53 -1.85 -11.52
C HIS A 215 -17.82 -1.31 -12.78
N LEU A 216 -18.46 -0.47 -13.59
CA LEU A 216 -17.82 0.14 -14.77
C LEU A 216 -16.61 1.02 -14.39
N ARG A 217 -16.69 1.75 -13.28
CA ARG A 217 -15.55 2.53 -12.76
C ARG A 217 -14.41 1.63 -12.30
N ARG A 218 -14.71 0.49 -11.69
CA ARG A 218 -13.71 -0.51 -11.32
C ARG A 218 -13.01 -1.09 -12.54
N ILE A 219 -13.76 -1.46 -13.58
CA ILE A 219 -13.20 -1.88 -14.88
C ILE A 219 -12.22 -0.83 -15.36
N LYS A 220 -12.66 0.43 -15.49
CA LYS A 220 -11.80 1.54 -15.94
C LYS A 220 -10.55 1.74 -15.08
N HIS A 221 -10.64 1.48 -13.77
CA HIS A 221 -9.51 1.55 -12.86
C HIS A 221 -8.49 0.42 -13.05
N LEU A 222 -8.93 -0.74 -13.56
CA LEU A 222 -8.08 -1.89 -13.84
C LEU A 222 -7.41 -1.84 -15.23
N LEU A 223 -8.03 -1.18 -16.21
CA LEU A 223 -7.50 -1.08 -17.59
C LEU A 223 -6.07 -0.52 -17.73
N PRO A 224 -5.59 0.44 -16.89
CA PRO A 224 -4.20 0.86 -16.92
C PRO A 224 -3.19 -0.28 -16.77
N TRP A 225 -3.56 -1.38 -16.09
CA TRP A 225 -2.69 -2.54 -15.94
C TRP A 225 -2.66 -3.41 -17.21
N LEU A 226 -3.73 -3.44 -18.01
CA LEU A 226 -3.71 -4.08 -19.33
C LEU A 226 -2.81 -3.30 -20.31
N ALA A 227 -2.95 -1.97 -20.33
CA ALA A 227 -2.08 -1.11 -21.12
C ALA A 227 -0.60 -1.25 -20.73
N LEU A 228 -0.31 -1.46 -19.43
CA LEU A 228 1.04 -1.70 -18.93
C LEU A 228 1.65 -3.00 -19.47
N VAL A 229 0.88 -4.10 -19.51
CA VAL A 229 1.40 -5.42 -19.91
C VAL A 229 1.42 -5.63 -21.41
N ARG A 230 0.56 -4.92 -22.16
CA ARG A 230 0.38 -5.11 -23.61
C ARG A 230 1.68 -5.13 -24.43
N PRO A 231 2.68 -4.24 -24.20
CA PRO A 231 3.93 -4.25 -24.94
C PRO A 231 4.81 -5.49 -24.70
N HIS A 232 4.49 -6.32 -23.70
CA HIS A 232 5.24 -7.53 -23.35
C HIS A 232 4.55 -8.82 -23.83
N LEU A 233 3.40 -8.70 -24.48
CA LEU A 233 2.67 -9.82 -25.06
C LEU A 233 2.99 -9.91 -26.55
N ALA A 234 3.07 -11.12 -27.10
CA ALA A 234 3.22 -11.32 -28.53
C ALA A 234 1.96 -10.84 -29.27
N ASP A 235 2.10 -10.28 -30.47
CA ASP A 235 0.97 -9.72 -31.20
C ASP A 235 -0.06 -10.77 -31.65
N ASP A 236 0.37 -12.04 -31.79
CA ASP A 236 -0.49 -13.20 -32.06
C ASP A 236 -1.08 -13.85 -30.79
N ASP A 237 -0.75 -13.33 -29.61
CA ASP A 237 -1.28 -13.84 -28.34
C ASP A 237 -2.75 -13.42 -28.15
N PRO A 238 -3.67 -14.35 -27.83
CA PRO A 238 -5.05 -14.02 -27.46
C PRO A 238 -5.17 -12.98 -26.33
N LEU A 239 -4.22 -12.94 -25.40
CA LEU A 239 -4.17 -11.95 -24.33
C LEU A 239 -3.88 -10.53 -24.85
N ALA A 240 -3.03 -10.41 -25.88
CA ALA A 240 -2.76 -9.13 -26.53
C ALA A 240 -4.03 -8.59 -27.20
N SER A 241 -4.73 -9.45 -27.95
CA SER A 241 -6.01 -9.12 -28.59
C SER A 241 -7.08 -8.71 -27.56
N ALA A 242 -7.17 -9.42 -26.44
CA ALA A 242 -8.10 -9.07 -25.36
C ALA A 242 -7.76 -7.72 -24.71
N ALA A 243 -6.48 -7.45 -24.47
CA ALA A 243 -6.02 -6.18 -23.92
C ALA A 243 -6.34 -5.00 -24.86
N ASP A 244 -6.11 -5.17 -26.17
CA ASP A 244 -6.40 -4.16 -27.18
C ASP A 244 -7.90 -3.85 -27.26
N ALA A 245 -8.75 -4.87 -27.23
CA ALA A 245 -10.21 -4.70 -27.22
C ALA A 245 -10.69 -3.90 -26.00
N TRP A 246 -10.11 -4.16 -24.83
CA TRP A 246 -10.44 -3.44 -23.61
C TRP A 246 -9.92 -2.00 -23.59
N GLU A 247 -8.72 -1.75 -24.12
CA GLU A 247 -8.17 -0.38 -24.20
C GLU A 247 -9.03 0.50 -25.13
N ALA A 248 -9.62 -0.07 -26.19
CA ALA A 248 -10.55 0.65 -27.07
C ALA A 248 -11.85 1.09 -26.34
N VAL A 249 -12.30 0.35 -25.33
CA VAL A 249 -13.51 0.67 -24.54
C VAL A 249 -13.22 1.71 -23.45
N ARG A 250 -11.99 1.78 -22.95
CA ARG A 250 -11.57 2.63 -21.83
C ARG A 250 -12.08 4.09 -21.88
N PRO A 251 -12.02 4.82 -23.02
CA PRO A 251 -12.44 6.22 -23.08
C PRO A 251 -13.95 6.41 -22.90
N ARG A 252 -14.75 5.36 -23.10
CA ARG A 252 -16.21 5.41 -23.03
C ARG A 252 -16.74 5.11 -21.62
N LEU A 253 -15.93 4.48 -20.77
CA LEU A 253 -16.31 4.14 -19.40
C LEU A 253 -16.44 5.40 -18.50
N PRO A 254 -17.33 5.38 -17.47
CA PRO A 254 -17.60 6.50 -16.56
C PRO A 254 -16.55 6.73 -15.44
#